data_AF-A0A2S6ATT5-F1
#
_entry.id   AF-A0A2S6ATT5-F1
#
_cell.length_a   1.000
_cell.length_b   1.000
_cell.length_c   1.000
_cell.angle_alpha   90.00
_cell.angle_beta   90.00
_cell.angle_gamma   90.00
#
_symmetry.space_group_name_H-M   'P 1'
#
loop_
_entity.id
_entity.type
_entity.pdbx_description
1 polymer ?
#
loop_
_entity_poly.entity_id
_entity_poly.type
_entity_poly.pdbx_seq_one_letter_code
_entity_poly.pdbx_strand_id
1 'polypeptide(L)'
;MRDRLADTVRSLAASLDEHLAQEEREILSVVEEVMTVPERRALGERGRAHMPRNRQLNFLGFLMQTASESQRRKLLAEMPPAARVAWRLLGRRSVAREYRTIYRSDPEW
;
A
#
# COMPACT_ATOMS: atom_id res chain seq x y z
N MET A 1 26.65 -6.72 -15.16
CA MET A 1 25.22 -6.44 -15.44
C MET A 1 24.35 -6.58 -14.19
N ARG A 2 24.44 -7.70 -13.44
CA ARG A 2 23.72 -7.90 -12.18
C ARG A 2 23.97 -6.80 -11.15
N ASP A 3 25.23 -6.43 -10.91
CA ASP A 3 25.57 -5.43 -9.88
C ASP A 3 25.04 -4.05 -10.23
N ARG A 4 25.21 -3.63 -11.48
CA ARG A 4 24.62 -2.37 -11.99
C ARG A 4 23.11 -2.32 -11.84
N LEU A 5 22.39 -3.42 -12.10
CA LEU A 5 20.95 -3.48 -11.87
C LEU A 5 20.62 -3.35 -10.38
N ALA A 6 21.34 -4.08 -9.52
CA ALA A 6 21.16 -4.00 -8.07
C ALA A 6 21.41 -2.58 -7.54
N ASP A 7 22.45 -1.90 -8.02
CA ASP A 7 22.77 -0.52 -7.65
C ASP A 7 21.69 0.45 -8.13
N THR A 8 21.20 0.28 -9.36
CA THR A 8 20.13 1.11 -9.90
C THR A 8 18.84 0.96 -9.08
N VAL A 9 18.45 -0.29 -8.76
CA VAL A 9 17.25 -0.55 -7.96
C VAL A 9 17.41 -0.02 -6.53
N ARG A 10 18.60 -0.14 -5.92
CA ARG A 10 18.87 0.45 -4.60
C ARG A 10 18.76 1.97 -4.61
N SER A 11 19.33 2.63 -5.62
CA SER A 11 19.23 4.08 -5.75
C SER A 11 17.79 4.52 -5.95
N LEU A 12 17.03 3.81 -6.80
CA LEU A 12 15.61 4.11 -7.02
C LEU A 12 14.81 3.93 -5.72
N ALA A 13 15.05 2.86 -4.96
CA ALA A 13 14.36 2.62 -3.69
C ALA A 13 14.64 3.72 -2.68
N ALA A 14 15.89 4.19 -2.56
CA ALA A 14 16.24 5.28 -1.66
C ALA A 14 15.55 6.61 -2.04
N SER A 15 15.56 6.98 -3.33
CA SER A 15 14.86 8.18 -3.79
C SER A 15 13.34 8.08 -3.64
N LEU A 16 12.77 6.90 -3.82
CA LEU A 16 11.34 6.67 -3.62
C LEU A 16 10.96 6.81 -2.14
N ASP A 17 11.78 6.30 -1.23
CA ASP A 17 11.57 6.41 0.21
C ASP A 17 11.59 7.88 0.67
N GLU A 18 12.59 8.66 0.22
CA GLU A 18 12.67 10.09 0.47
C GLU A 18 11.43 10.84 -0.05
N HIS A 19 11.02 10.54 -1.28
CA HIS A 19 9.86 11.15 -1.91
C HIS A 19 8.55 10.85 -1.15
N LEU A 20 8.29 9.58 -0.81
CA LEU A 20 7.09 9.19 -0.07
C LEU A 20 7.05 9.83 1.32
N ALA A 21 8.20 9.89 2.01
CA ALA A 21 8.30 10.55 3.31
C ALA A 21 8.04 12.06 3.22
N GLN A 22 8.44 12.71 2.11
CA GLN A 22 8.08 14.10 1.85
C GLN A 22 6.58 14.26 1.58
N GLU A 23 5.98 13.40 0.76
CA GLU A 23 4.53 13.42 0.51
C GLU A 23 3.73 13.33 1.81
N GLU A 24 4.12 12.46 2.74
CA GLU A 24 3.47 12.31 4.04
C GLU A 24 3.55 13.58 4.89
N ARG A 25 4.69 14.29 4.89
CA ARG A 25 4.89 15.50 5.69
C ARG A 25 4.24 16.74 5.09
N GLU A 26 4.30 16.89 3.78
CA GLU A 26 3.93 18.13 3.10
C GLU A 26 2.55 18.00 2.45
N ILE A 27 2.36 16.98 1.62
CA ILE A 27 1.15 16.84 0.80
C ILE A 27 -0.02 16.33 1.63
N LEU A 28 0.19 15.27 2.43
CA LEU A 28 -0.90 14.71 3.25
C LEU A 28 -1.33 15.70 4.32
N SER A 29 -0.42 16.49 4.90
CA SER A 29 -0.78 17.56 5.85
C SER A 29 -1.73 18.57 5.21
N VAL A 30 -1.40 19.07 4.01
CA VAL A 30 -2.28 20.00 3.29
C VAL A 30 -3.63 19.37 2.96
N VAL A 31 -3.65 18.10 2.51
CA VAL A 31 -4.90 17.36 2.26
C VAL A 31 -5.77 17.28 3.52
N GLU A 32 -5.19 17.07 4.69
CA GLU A 32 -5.93 17.05 5.96
C GLU A 32 -6.49 18.42 6.36
N GLU A 33 -5.75 19.50 6.08
CA GLU A 33 -6.16 20.86 6.42
C GLU A 33 -7.22 21.45 5.48
N VAL A 34 -7.12 21.18 4.17
CA VAL A 34 -7.93 21.89 3.16
C VAL A 34 -9.05 21.05 2.56
N MET A 35 -9.06 19.72 2.75
CA MET A 35 -10.07 18.85 2.16
C MET A 35 -11.03 18.29 3.22
N THR A 36 -12.33 18.34 2.89
CA THR A 36 -13.37 17.69 3.67
C THR A 36 -13.23 16.16 3.63
N VAL A 37 -13.86 15.46 4.58
CA VAL A 37 -13.83 13.98 4.62
C VAL A 37 -14.32 13.33 3.30
N PRO A 38 -15.43 13.78 2.67
CA PRO A 38 -15.85 13.24 1.39
C PRO A 38 -14.84 13.47 0.26
N GLU A 39 -14.18 14.62 0.22
CA GLU A 39 -13.18 14.94 -0.79
C GLU A 39 -11.92 14.08 -0.63
N ARG A 40 -11.46 13.88 0.62
CA ARG A 40 -10.34 12.96 0.91
C ARG A 40 -10.67 11.53 0.53
N ARG A 41 -11.90 11.07 0.79
CA ARG A 41 -12.36 9.75 0.34
C ARG A 41 -12.36 9.67 -1.19
N ALA A 42 -12.85 10.70 -1.89
CA ALA A 42 -12.84 10.72 -3.35
C ALA A 42 -11.40 10.73 -3.92
N LEU A 43 -10.46 11.43 -3.28
CA LEU A 43 -9.05 11.40 -3.63
C LEU A 43 -8.47 9.98 -3.49
N GLY A 44 -8.71 9.32 -2.36
CA GLY A 44 -8.28 7.93 -2.13
C GLY A 44 -8.89 6.95 -3.14
N GLU A 45 -10.17 7.11 -3.47
CA GLU A 45 -10.85 6.28 -4.48
C GLU A 45 -10.27 6.48 -5.88
N ARG A 46 -9.90 7.71 -6.26
CA ARG A 46 -9.20 7.98 -7.51
C ARG A 46 -7.82 7.33 -7.54
N GLY A 47 -7.04 7.44 -6.46
CA GLY A 47 -5.74 6.76 -6.35
C GLY A 47 -5.88 5.25 -6.52
N ARG A 48 -6.87 4.65 -5.84
CA ARG A 48 -7.20 3.23 -5.97
C ARG A 48 -7.65 2.83 -7.37
N ALA A 49 -8.44 3.66 -8.06
CA ALA A 49 -8.93 3.39 -9.41
C ALA A 49 -7.82 3.34 -10.46
N HIS A 50 -6.70 4.05 -10.24
CA HIS A 50 -5.52 4.00 -11.12
C HIS A 50 -4.68 2.72 -10.92
N MET A 51 -4.86 2.00 -9.80
CA MET A 51 -4.16 0.73 -9.58
C MET A 51 -4.80 -0.42 -10.37
N PRO A 52 -4.00 -1.25 -11.07
CA PRO A 52 -4.48 -2.48 -11.71
C PRO A 52 -5.25 -3.36 -10.72
N ARG A 53 -6.47 -3.80 -11.09
CA ARG A 53 -7.35 -4.54 -10.16
C ARG A 53 -6.74 -5.82 -9.60
N ASN A 54 -5.94 -6.51 -10.41
CA ASN A 54 -5.24 -7.73 -10.00
C ASN A 54 -4.12 -7.49 -8.96
N ARG A 55 -3.70 -6.23 -8.74
CA ARG A 55 -2.68 -5.87 -7.76
C ARG A 55 -3.24 -5.21 -6.50
N GLN A 56 -4.49 -4.77 -6.49
CA GLN A 56 -5.08 -4.05 -5.35
C GLN A 56 -5.05 -4.87 -4.05
N LEU A 57 -5.33 -6.19 -4.12
CA LEU A 57 -5.27 -7.06 -2.93
C LEU A 57 -3.84 -7.26 -2.41
N ASN A 58 -2.86 -7.38 -3.30
CA ASN A 58 -1.45 -7.49 -2.90
C ASN A 58 -0.96 -6.19 -2.29
N PHE A 59 -1.25 -5.05 -2.93
CA PHE A 59 -0.91 -3.72 -2.41
C PHE A 59 -1.48 -3.50 -1.02
N LEU A 60 -2.77 -3.78 -0.83
CA LEU A 60 -3.43 -3.69 0.45
C LEU A 60 -2.73 -4.55 1.52
N GLY A 61 -2.31 -5.76 1.19
CA GLY A 61 -1.66 -6.63 2.16
C GLY A 61 -0.23 -6.24 2.52
N PHE A 62 0.52 -5.62 1.60
CA PHE A 62 1.79 -4.98 1.95
C PHE A 62 1.57 -3.78 2.86
N LEU A 63 0.54 -2.97 2.58
CA LEU A 63 0.16 -1.84 3.45
C LEU A 63 -0.27 -2.29 4.85
N MET A 64 -0.94 -3.45 4.96
CA MET A 64 -1.29 -4.01 6.26
C MET A 64 -0.07 -4.52 7.03
N GLN A 65 0.96 -5.08 6.37
CA GLN A 65 2.15 -5.58 7.06
C GLN A 65 2.87 -4.47 7.82
N THR A 66 2.98 -3.27 7.23
CA THR A 66 3.64 -2.11 7.86
C THR A 66 2.74 -1.35 8.84
N ALA A 67 1.42 -1.52 8.75
CA ALA A 67 0.46 -0.87 9.63
C ALA A 67 0.39 -1.51 11.03
N SER A 68 0.32 -0.67 12.07
CA SER A 68 -0.06 -1.11 13.43
C SER A 68 -1.46 -1.73 13.43
N GLU A 69 -1.80 -2.51 14.47
CA GLU A 69 -3.11 -3.13 14.58
C GLU A 69 -4.27 -2.12 14.48
N SER A 70 -4.09 -0.95 15.10
CA SER A 70 -5.06 0.15 15.03
C SER A 70 -5.25 0.70 13.62
N GLN A 71 -4.16 0.86 12.87
CA GLN A 71 -4.17 1.33 11.48
C GLN A 71 -4.78 0.28 10.56
N ARG A 72 -4.46 -1.01 10.75
CA ARG A 72 -5.07 -2.13 10.00
C ARG A 72 -6.59 -2.11 10.13
N ARG A 73 -7.11 -1.91 11.35
CA ARG A 73 -8.57 -1.80 11.58
C ARG A 73 -9.19 -0.60 10.86
N LYS A 74 -8.56 0.57 10.93
CA LYS A 74 -9.02 1.79 10.23
C LYS A 74 -9.02 1.60 8.70
N LEU A 75 -7.93 1.09 8.15
CA LEU A 75 -7.81 0.78 6.72
C LEU A 75 -8.93 -0.14 6.24
N LEU A 76 -9.17 -1.24 6.96
CA LEU A 76 -10.26 -2.16 6.64
C LEU A 76 -11.63 -1.48 6.72
N ALA A 77 -11.86 -0.61 7.70
CA ALA A 77 -13.14 0.07 7.88
C ALA A 77 -13.49 1.03 6.72
N GLU A 78 -12.48 1.68 6.14
CA GLU A 78 -12.66 2.59 4.98
C GLU A 78 -12.87 1.85 3.65
N MET A 79 -12.65 0.53 3.61
CA MET A 79 -12.83 -0.24 2.38
C MET A 79 -14.30 -0.52 2.04
N PRO A 80 -14.64 -0.57 0.74
CA PRO A 80 -15.92 -1.08 0.29
C PRO A 80 -16.20 -2.49 0.85
N PRO A 81 -17.45 -2.83 1.24
CA PRO A 81 -17.78 -4.11 1.83
C PRO A 81 -17.29 -5.33 1.03
N ALA A 82 -17.43 -5.29 -0.30
CA ALA A 82 -16.96 -6.35 -1.19
C ALA A 82 -15.44 -6.57 -1.10
N ALA A 83 -14.66 -5.49 -0.96
CA ALA A 83 -13.22 -5.57 -0.84
C ALA A 83 -12.78 -6.13 0.53
N ARG A 84 -13.52 -5.82 1.61
CA ARG A 84 -13.30 -6.46 2.93
C ARG A 84 -13.52 -7.97 2.88
N VAL A 85 -14.56 -8.42 2.19
CA VAL A 85 -14.84 -9.85 2.00
C VAL A 85 -13.73 -10.50 1.19
N ALA A 86 -13.34 -9.91 0.05
CA ALA A 86 -12.23 -10.39 -0.75
C ALA A 86 -10.93 -10.49 0.04
N TRP A 87 -10.64 -9.49 0.89
CA TRP A 87 -9.49 -9.51 1.79
C TRP A 87 -9.54 -10.67 2.78
N ARG A 88 -10.68 -10.87 3.47
CA ARG A 88 -10.83 -11.95 4.46
C ARG A 88 -10.65 -13.34 3.84
N LEU A 89 -11.13 -13.53 2.61
CA LEU A 89 -11.10 -14.83 1.92
C LEU A 89 -9.76 -15.10 1.22
N LEU A 90 -9.18 -14.09 0.57
CA LEU A 90 -8.07 -14.27 -0.36
C LEU A 90 -6.81 -13.49 0.02
N GLY A 91 -6.94 -12.44 0.83
CA GLY A 91 -5.88 -11.47 1.12
C GLY A 91 -4.59 -12.11 1.60
N ARG A 92 -4.64 -12.85 2.72
CA ARG A 92 -3.46 -13.50 3.29
C ARG A 92 -2.77 -14.47 2.32
N ARG A 93 -3.54 -15.23 1.55
CA ARG A 93 -3.00 -16.21 0.58
C ARG A 93 -2.36 -15.52 -0.63
N SER A 94 -3.02 -14.49 -1.16
CA SER A 94 -2.52 -13.70 -2.29
C SER A 94 -1.19 -13.04 -1.93
N VAL A 95 -1.15 -12.39 -0.77
CA VAL A 95 0.02 -11.66 -0.29
C VAL A 95 1.16 -12.61 0.05
N ALA A 96 0.90 -13.74 0.71
CA ALA A 96 1.94 -14.74 0.97
C ALA A 96 2.56 -15.30 -0.32
N ARG A 97 1.76 -15.49 -1.38
CA ARG A 97 2.27 -15.91 -2.69
C ARG A 97 3.18 -14.85 -3.30
N GLU A 98 2.76 -13.59 -3.29
CA GLU A 98 3.56 -12.48 -3.81
C GLU A 98 4.86 -12.31 -2.99
N TYR A 99 4.75 -12.34 -1.67
CA TYR A 99 5.86 -12.20 -0.74
C TYR A 99 6.93 -13.27 -0.96
N ARG A 100 6.54 -14.55 -1.07
CA ARG A 100 7.48 -15.63 -1.41
C ARG A 100 8.14 -15.45 -2.77
N THR A 101 7.44 -14.85 -3.73
CA THR A 101 8.00 -14.59 -5.07
C THR A 101 9.10 -13.53 -5.00
N ILE A 102 8.91 -12.49 -4.17
CA ILE A 102 9.83 -11.35 -4.04
C ILE A 102 10.99 -11.68 -3.09
N TYR A 103 10.68 -12.12 -1.87
CA TYR A 103 11.65 -12.27 -0.77
C TYR A 103 12.19 -13.69 -0.63
N ARG A 104 11.56 -14.68 -1.29
CA ARG A 104 11.90 -16.11 -1.13
C ARG A 104 11.82 -16.60 0.32
N SER A 105 10.97 -15.97 1.12
CA SER A 105 10.65 -16.30 2.51
C SER A 105 9.15 -16.19 2.75
N ASP A 106 8.67 -16.67 3.90
CA ASP A 106 7.27 -16.50 4.31
C ASP A 106 7.07 -15.14 5.02
N PRO A 107 5.91 -14.48 4.83
CA PRO A 107 5.61 -13.24 5.54
C PRO A 107 5.33 -13.49 7.02
N GLU A 108 5.78 -12.56 7.86
CA GLU A 108 5.41 -12.46 9.27
C GLU A 108 4.12 -11.63 9.39
N TRP A 109 3.13 -12.12 10.13
CA TRP A 109 1.76 -11.54 10.17
C TRP A 109 1.51 -10.66 11.38
#